data_AF-A0A1H6FY67-F1
#
_entry.id   AF-A0A1H6FY67-F1
#
_cell.length_a   1.000
_cell.length_b   1.000
_cell.length_c   1.000
_cell.angle_alpha   90.00
_cell.angle_beta   90.00
_cell.angle_gamma   90.00
#
_symmetry.space_group_name_H-M   'P 1'
#
loop_
_entity.id
_entity.type
_entity.pdbx_description
1 polymer ?
#
loop_
_entity_poly.entity_id
_entity_poly.type
_entity_poly.pdbx_seq_one_letter_code
_entity_poly.pdbx_strand_id
1 'polypeptide(L)'
;MNRQHAVFLAGGLALFTAIVHLLFGVLDLLDWAVNGGSVSIMPFAFVAFSLVVFLLIYTYSKGLLREAQAYATGAFVMFLPIVGYADWHAAGYTESALNLDEYGLGHEHDHDHNGDGHDHNGDDDHAHGDDDHSHDHNGDDDHSHNGDDDHSHDHNGDDEHAHGDDHDHNGDDDHAHGDDDHSHDHDHDGGVIEVTVDHLRDDVIALTTKLAELGAGLLFTGLALTER
;
A
#
# COMPACT_ATOMS: atom_id res chain seq x y z
N MET A 1 -40.95 9.26 -1.60
CA MET A 1 -40.18 10.23 -0.78
C MET A 1 -40.51 11.63 -1.29
N ASN A 2 -40.71 12.63 -0.41
CA ASN A 2 -40.91 14.00 -0.89
C ASN A 2 -39.57 14.57 -1.42
N ARG A 3 -39.62 15.54 -2.32
CA ARG A 3 -38.44 16.10 -2.99
C ARG A 3 -37.42 16.66 -1.99
N GLN A 4 -37.89 17.36 -0.97
CA GLN A 4 -37.03 17.96 0.05
C GLN A 4 -36.24 16.90 0.82
N HIS A 5 -36.85 15.78 1.20
CA HIS A 5 -36.17 14.67 1.87
C HIS A 5 -35.12 14.04 0.96
N ALA A 6 -35.40 13.91 -0.34
CA ALA A 6 -34.42 13.40 -1.31
C ALA A 6 -33.17 14.31 -1.39
N VAL A 7 -33.38 15.63 -1.44
CA VAL A 7 -32.30 16.62 -1.44
C VAL A 7 -31.50 16.56 -0.15
N PHE A 8 -32.16 16.52 1.02
CA PHE A 8 -31.48 16.43 2.31
C PHE A 8 -30.69 15.14 2.45
N LEU A 9 -31.24 14.00 2.00
CA LEU A 9 -30.56 12.72 2.04
C LEU A 9 -29.35 12.69 1.09
N ALA A 10 -29.51 13.15 -0.16
CA ALA A 10 -28.42 13.23 -1.13
C ALA A 10 -27.28 14.14 -0.62
N GLY A 11 -27.63 15.32 -0.12
CA GLY A 11 -26.68 16.26 0.47
C GLY A 11 -26.00 15.72 1.73
N GLY A 12 -26.75 15.02 2.59
CA GLY A 12 -26.22 14.39 3.80
C GLY A 12 -25.22 13.28 3.51
N LEU A 13 -25.51 12.42 2.53
CA LEU A 13 -24.60 11.37 2.07
C LEU A 13 -23.34 11.97 1.43
N ALA A 14 -23.49 12.97 0.55
CA ALA A 14 -22.34 13.66 -0.05
C ALA A 14 -21.48 14.39 0.99
N LEU A 15 -22.10 14.98 2.02
CA LEU A 15 -21.37 15.61 3.12
C LEU A 15 -20.60 14.58 3.94
N PHE A 16 -21.22 13.43 4.24
CA PHE A 16 -20.55 12.33 4.93
C PHE A 16 -19.31 11.87 4.16
N THR A 17 -19.44 11.60 2.85
CA THR A 17 -18.31 11.15 2.02
C THR A 17 -17.22 12.21 1.97
N ALA A 18 -17.56 13.49 1.81
CA ALA A 18 -16.59 14.58 1.81
C ALA A 18 -15.83 14.71 3.14
N ILE A 19 -16.48 14.50 4.28
CA ILE A 19 -15.82 14.53 5.59
C ILE A 19 -14.82 13.38 5.70
N VAL A 20 -15.22 12.16 5.31
CA VAL A 20 -14.34 10.99 5.36
C VAL A 20 -13.10 11.21 4.50
N HIS A 21 -13.26 11.58 3.23
CA HIS A 21 -12.13 11.86 2.34
C HIS A 21 -11.25 12.98 2.86
N LEU A 22 -11.82 14.04 3.45
CA LEU A 22 -11.04 15.14 4.00
C LEU A 22 -10.18 14.66 5.17
N LEU A 23 -10.74 13.84 6.06
CA LEU A 23 -10.02 13.34 7.22
C LEU A 23 -8.83 12.48 6.79
N PHE A 24 -9.05 11.48 5.94
CA PHE A 24 -7.97 10.62 5.46
C PHE A 24 -6.94 11.40 4.64
N GLY A 25 -7.40 12.22 3.68
CA GLY A 25 -6.49 13.01 2.86
C GLY A 25 -5.64 14.00 3.68
N VAL A 26 -6.19 14.63 4.72
CA VAL A 26 -5.40 15.51 5.59
C VAL A 26 -4.44 14.71 6.49
N LEU A 27 -4.87 13.58 7.05
CA LEU A 27 -4.01 12.76 7.90
C LEU A 27 -2.81 12.23 7.12
N ASP A 28 -3.02 11.72 5.92
CA ASP A 28 -1.95 11.18 5.07
C ASP A 28 -1.01 12.30 4.59
N LEU A 29 -1.54 13.49 4.24
CA LEU A 29 -0.70 14.65 3.91
C LEU A 29 0.13 15.14 5.10
N LEU A 30 -0.42 15.08 6.31
CA LEU A 30 0.30 15.45 7.53
C LEU A 30 1.39 14.43 7.84
N ASP A 31 1.09 13.14 7.71
CA ASP A 31 2.06 12.06 7.88
C ASP A 31 3.23 12.22 6.91
N TRP A 32 2.93 12.40 5.62
CA TRP A 32 3.93 12.70 4.59
C TRP A 32 4.77 13.94 4.92
N ALA A 33 4.13 15.03 5.37
CA ALA A 33 4.81 16.29 5.68
C ALA A 33 5.74 16.18 6.92
N VAL A 34 5.43 15.29 7.87
CA VAL A 34 6.18 15.13 9.12
C VAL A 34 7.26 14.07 8.99
N ASN A 35 6.92 12.90 8.46
CA ASN A 35 7.79 11.74 8.43
C ASN A 35 8.66 11.67 7.16
N GLY A 36 8.24 12.35 6.09
CA GLY A 36 8.89 12.24 4.79
C GLY A 36 8.62 10.87 4.14
N GLY A 37 8.47 10.86 2.83
CA GLY A 37 8.16 9.66 2.06
C GLY A 37 7.94 9.99 0.59
N SER A 38 7.68 8.95 -0.22
CA SER A 38 7.23 9.12 -1.59
C SER A 38 5.91 9.91 -1.64
N VAL A 39 5.77 10.75 -2.66
CA VAL A 39 4.60 11.62 -2.80
C VAL A 39 3.50 10.82 -3.50
N SER A 40 2.44 10.43 -2.77
CA SER A 40 1.24 9.87 -3.39
C SER A 40 0.25 10.96 -3.79
N ILE A 41 -0.39 10.80 -4.94
CA ILE A 41 -1.43 11.72 -5.44
C ILE A 41 -2.77 11.56 -4.70
N MET A 42 -3.03 10.40 -4.08
CA MET A 42 -4.35 10.08 -3.51
C MET A 42 -4.78 11.03 -2.38
N PRO A 43 -3.92 11.37 -1.40
CA PRO A 43 -4.30 12.30 -0.34
C PRO A 43 -4.71 13.68 -0.87
N PHE A 44 -4.04 14.18 -1.91
CA PHE A 44 -4.40 15.42 -2.59
C PHE A 44 -5.74 15.32 -3.31
N ALA A 45 -6.00 14.21 -4.00
CA ALA A 45 -7.27 13.97 -4.68
C ALA A 45 -8.44 13.92 -3.68
N PHE A 46 -8.24 13.30 -2.52
CA PHE A 46 -9.24 13.24 -1.45
C PHE A 46 -9.57 14.63 -0.90
N VAL A 47 -8.56 15.44 -0.58
CA VAL A 47 -8.78 16.82 -0.12
C VAL A 47 -9.47 17.65 -1.20
N ALA A 48 -9.02 17.57 -2.45
CA ALA A 48 -9.60 18.33 -3.56
C ALA A 48 -11.07 17.96 -3.78
N PHE A 49 -11.40 16.67 -3.79
CA PHE A 49 -12.76 16.17 -3.88
C PHE A 49 -13.64 16.74 -2.77
N SER A 50 -13.20 16.65 -1.51
CA SER A 50 -13.94 17.18 -0.36
C SER A 50 -14.22 18.67 -0.50
N LEU A 51 -13.23 19.47 -0.91
CA LEU A 51 -13.41 20.90 -1.14
C LEU A 51 -14.44 21.19 -2.22
N VAL A 52 -14.46 20.43 -3.32
CA VAL A 52 -15.47 20.55 -4.38
C VAL A 52 -16.87 20.27 -3.84
N VAL A 53 -17.03 19.22 -3.01
CA VAL A 53 -18.33 18.89 -2.41
C VAL A 53 -18.79 19.97 -1.43
N PHE A 54 -17.91 20.46 -0.55
CA PHE A 54 -18.24 21.57 0.35
C PHE A 54 -18.65 22.83 -0.43
N LEU A 55 -17.94 23.14 -1.52
CA LEU A 55 -18.28 24.27 -2.39
C LEU A 55 -19.63 24.07 -3.08
N LEU A 56 -19.93 22.86 -3.56
CA LEU A 56 -21.22 22.53 -4.18
C LEU A 56 -22.37 22.70 -3.18
N ILE A 57 -22.23 22.18 -1.96
CA ILE A 57 -23.23 22.34 -0.89
C ILE A 57 -23.39 23.82 -0.54
N TYR A 58 -22.29 24.54 -0.38
CA TYR A 58 -22.30 25.97 -0.07
C TYR A 58 -23.04 26.77 -1.14
N THR A 59 -22.66 26.60 -2.41
CA THR A 59 -23.25 27.34 -3.53
C THR A 59 -24.73 27.02 -3.72
N TYR A 60 -25.14 25.76 -3.56
CA TYR A 60 -26.55 25.36 -3.54
C TYR A 60 -27.31 26.03 -2.38
N SER A 61 -26.75 26.00 -1.16
CA SER A 61 -27.38 26.60 0.04
C SER A 61 -27.59 28.11 -0.07
N LYS A 62 -26.76 28.77 -0.88
CA LYS A 62 -26.84 30.22 -1.16
C LYS A 62 -27.71 30.55 -2.37
N GLY A 63 -28.28 29.55 -3.04
CA GLY A 63 -29.08 29.76 -4.25
C GLY A 63 -28.28 30.27 -5.43
N LEU A 64 -26.95 30.07 -5.43
CA LEU A 64 -26.06 30.52 -6.51
C LEU A 64 -26.09 29.58 -7.71
N LEU A 65 -26.49 28.32 -7.51
CA LEU A 65 -26.68 27.33 -8.56
C LEU A 65 -28.16 27.05 -8.77
N ARG A 66 -28.54 26.86 -10.04
CA ARG A 66 -29.86 26.32 -10.38
C ARG A 66 -29.96 24.89 -9.89
N GLU A 67 -31.13 24.48 -9.43
CA GLU A 67 -31.37 23.15 -8.86
C GLU A 67 -30.96 22.04 -9.82
N ALA A 68 -31.38 22.10 -11.09
CA ALA A 68 -30.99 21.13 -12.11
C ALA A 68 -29.46 21.03 -12.32
N GLN A 69 -28.75 22.17 -12.26
CA GLN A 69 -27.29 22.19 -12.38
C GLN A 69 -26.62 21.59 -11.14
N ALA A 70 -27.11 21.94 -9.94
CA ALA A 70 -26.59 21.39 -8.70
C ALA A 70 -26.77 19.87 -8.63
N TYR A 71 -27.91 19.35 -9.08
CA TYR A 71 -28.17 17.91 -9.11
C TYR A 71 -27.31 17.19 -10.16
N ALA A 72 -27.17 17.75 -11.37
CA ALA A 72 -26.30 17.16 -12.39
C ALA A 72 -24.82 17.16 -11.95
N THR A 73 -24.34 18.27 -11.41
CA THR A 73 -22.98 18.37 -10.87
C THR A 73 -22.79 17.44 -9.67
N GLY A 74 -23.75 17.37 -8.76
CA GLY A 74 -23.72 16.46 -7.62
C GLY A 74 -23.62 15.00 -8.04
N ALA A 75 -24.42 14.58 -9.04
CA ALA A 75 -24.33 13.24 -9.59
C ALA A 75 -22.94 12.98 -10.17
N PHE A 76 -22.43 13.87 -11.03
CA PHE A 76 -21.12 13.74 -11.64
C PHE A 76 -20.00 13.62 -10.60
N VAL A 77 -19.97 14.53 -9.62
CA VAL A 77 -18.95 14.54 -8.57
C VAL A 77 -19.00 13.27 -7.74
N MET A 78 -20.18 12.74 -7.40
CA MET A 78 -20.30 11.50 -6.62
C MET A 78 -19.88 10.23 -7.38
N PHE A 79 -19.90 10.23 -8.71
CA PHE A 79 -19.41 9.09 -9.50
C PHE A 79 -17.90 9.06 -9.68
N LEU A 80 -17.23 10.22 -9.65
CA LEU A 80 -15.77 10.31 -9.78
C LEU A 80 -14.99 9.42 -8.79
N PRO A 81 -15.24 9.47 -7.47
CA PRO A 81 -14.49 8.64 -6.53
C PRO A 81 -14.79 7.14 -6.65
N ILE A 82 -15.93 6.76 -7.24
CA ILE A 82 -16.25 5.35 -7.53
C ILE A 82 -15.38 4.85 -8.67
N VAL A 83 -15.34 5.61 -9.78
CA VAL A 83 -14.51 5.27 -10.95
C VAL A 83 -13.03 5.31 -10.57
N GLY A 84 -12.59 6.33 -9.84
CA GLY A 84 -11.21 6.47 -9.39
C GLY A 84 -10.79 5.34 -8.44
N TYR A 85 -11.66 4.89 -7.54
CA TYR A 85 -11.36 3.76 -6.66
C TYR A 85 -11.22 2.44 -7.42
N ALA A 86 -12.13 2.17 -8.36
CA ALA A 86 -12.05 0.98 -9.21
C ALA A 86 -10.81 1.00 -10.11
N ASP A 87 -10.48 2.16 -10.66
CA ASP A 87 -9.26 2.31 -11.47
C ASP A 87 -8.00 2.06 -10.64
N TRP A 88 -7.91 2.69 -9.46
CA TRP A 88 -6.79 2.53 -8.55
C TRP A 88 -6.52 1.09 -8.13
N HIS A 89 -7.57 0.35 -7.76
CA HIS A 89 -7.40 -0.97 -7.17
C HIS A 89 -7.29 -2.09 -8.20
N ALA A 90 -7.59 -1.81 -9.48
CA ALA A 90 -7.77 -2.90 -10.42
C ALA A 90 -7.31 -2.63 -11.85
N ALA A 91 -6.98 -1.39 -12.21
CA ALA A 91 -6.77 -1.05 -13.62
C ALA A 91 -5.57 -0.12 -13.91
N GLY A 92 -5.20 0.75 -12.97
CA GLY A 92 -4.06 1.68 -13.11
C GLY A 92 -4.17 2.63 -14.32
N TYR A 93 -5.34 2.79 -14.95
CA TYR A 93 -5.44 3.57 -16.18
C TYR A 93 -5.25 5.06 -15.94
N THR A 94 -5.62 5.58 -14.76
CA THR A 94 -5.40 7.00 -14.44
C THR A 94 -3.93 7.35 -14.29
N GLU A 95 -3.10 6.43 -13.82
CA GLU A 95 -1.64 6.61 -13.71
C GLU A 95 -1.00 6.69 -15.09
N SER A 96 -1.35 5.72 -15.95
CA SER A 96 -0.95 5.69 -17.35
C SER A 96 -1.45 6.89 -18.15
N ALA A 97 -2.69 7.35 -17.91
CA ALA A 97 -3.31 8.44 -18.66
C ALA A 97 -2.81 9.82 -18.22
N LEU A 98 -2.47 9.99 -16.95
CA LEU A 98 -1.95 11.24 -16.39
C LEU A 98 -0.42 11.28 -16.34
N ASN A 99 0.24 10.20 -16.78
CA ASN A 99 1.70 10.06 -16.84
C ASN A 99 2.33 10.35 -15.46
N LEU A 100 1.70 9.85 -14.40
CA LEU A 100 2.10 10.12 -13.03
C LEU A 100 3.43 9.47 -12.67
N ASP A 101 3.78 8.38 -13.36
CA ASP A 101 5.06 7.67 -13.25
C ASP A 101 6.26 8.58 -13.59
N GLU A 102 6.13 9.42 -14.61
CA GLU A 102 7.20 10.36 -15.02
C GLU A 102 7.50 11.40 -13.92
N TYR A 103 6.53 11.66 -13.04
CA TYR A 103 6.66 12.61 -11.93
C TYR A 103 6.92 11.93 -10.58
N GLY A 104 7.08 10.61 -10.54
CA GLY A 104 7.22 9.84 -9.29
C GLY A 104 5.98 9.92 -8.39
N LEU A 105 4.80 10.10 -9.01
CA LEU A 105 3.50 10.21 -8.35
C LEU A 105 2.58 9.01 -8.65
N GLY A 106 3.01 8.11 -9.53
CA GLY A 106 2.36 6.83 -9.77
C GLY A 106 2.59 5.89 -8.59
N HIS A 107 1.67 4.94 -8.38
CA HIS A 107 1.93 3.87 -7.44
C HIS A 107 2.85 2.85 -8.10
N GLU A 108 3.98 2.59 -7.45
CA GLU A 108 4.66 1.33 -7.68
C GLU A 108 3.64 0.25 -7.32
N HIS A 109 3.14 -0.45 -8.33
CA HIS A 109 2.66 -1.79 -8.13
C HIS A 109 3.87 -2.57 -7.61
N ASP A 110 4.06 -2.57 -6.29
CA ASP A 110 4.78 -3.62 -5.60
C ASP A 110 3.97 -4.89 -5.83
N HIS A 111 4.09 -5.42 -7.04
CA HIS A 111 4.27 -6.84 -7.18
C HIS A 111 5.54 -7.14 -6.40
N ASP A 112 5.37 -7.43 -5.11
CA ASP A 112 6.31 -8.22 -4.34
C ASP A 112 6.40 -9.59 -5.02
N HIS A 113 7.09 -9.60 -6.15
CA HIS A 113 7.69 -10.74 -6.79
C HIS A 113 9.20 -10.59 -6.60
N ASN A 114 9.60 -10.47 -5.34
CA ASN A 114 10.96 -10.83 -4.92
C ASN A 114 10.88 -12.15 -4.14
N GLY A 115 10.41 -13.18 -4.84
CA GLY A 115 10.96 -14.52 -4.63
C GLY A 115 12.32 -14.58 -5.34
N ASP A 116 13.28 -15.21 -4.69
CA ASP A 116 14.65 -15.51 -5.14
C ASP A 116 15.71 -14.41 -5.01
N GLY A 117 15.75 -13.81 -3.82
CA GLY A 117 17.02 -13.48 -3.18
C GLY A 117 17.38 -14.57 -2.17
N HIS A 118 18.06 -15.63 -2.59
CA HIS A 118 18.73 -16.55 -1.68
C HIS A 118 19.85 -15.81 -0.93
N ASP A 119 19.51 -15.16 0.18
CA ASP A 119 20.50 -14.82 1.19
C ASP A 119 20.86 -16.10 1.94
N HIS A 120 21.92 -16.76 1.48
CA HIS A 120 22.69 -17.66 2.30
C HIS A 120 23.47 -16.83 3.33
N ASN A 121 22.79 -16.46 4.41
CA ASN A 121 23.46 -16.25 5.69
C ASN A 121 22.80 -17.19 6.70
N GLY A 122 22.99 -18.48 6.46
CA GLY A 122 22.84 -19.50 7.48
C GLY A 122 24.01 -19.40 8.43
N ASP A 123 23.88 -18.57 9.46
CA ASP A 123 24.49 -18.93 10.74
C ASP A 123 23.56 -19.99 11.35
N ASP A 124 23.98 -21.24 11.18
CA ASP A 124 23.41 -22.42 11.84
C ASP A 124 23.57 -22.31 13.35
N ASP A 125 22.64 -21.63 14.02
CA ASP A 125 22.43 -21.84 15.46
C ASP A 125 21.34 -22.89 15.65
N HIS A 126 21.79 -24.15 15.66
CA HIS A 126 21.03 -25.30 16.11
C HIS A 126 20.43 -25.05 17.50
N ALA A 127 19.14 -24.75 17.55
CA ALA A 127 18.34 -24.87 18.76
C ALA A 127 18.16 -26.36 19.12
N HIS A 128 19.15 -26.92 19.83
CA HIS A 128 18.94 -28.14 20.60
C HIS A 128 18.15 -27.78 21.86
N GLY A 129 16.91 -28.26 21.90
CA GLY A 129 16.16 -28.37 23.14
C GLY A 129 16.85 -29.32 24.13
N ASP A 130 16.78 -28.92 25.39
CA ASP A 130 16.91 -29.69 26.63
C ASP A 130 18.10 -30.66 26.74
N ASP A 131 19.13 -30.27 27.51
CA ASP A 131 19.58 -31.07 28.66
C ASP A 131 20.56 -30.29 29.57
N ASP A 132 20.37 -30.48 30.86
CA ASP A 132 21.12 -29.93 32.01
C ASP A 132 22.64 -30.01 31.85
N HIS A 133 23.37 -28.87 31.83
CA HIS A 133 24.73 -28.81 32.38
C HIS A 133 25.05 -27.43 32.97
N SER A 134 25.01 -27.39 34.30
CA SER A 134 25.59 -26.33 35.13
C SER A 134 27.10 -26.23 34.92
N HIS A 135 27.62 -25.07 34.52
CA HIS A 135 28.97 -24.66 34.88
C HIS A 135 29.02 -23.17 35.23
N ASP A 136 29.21 -22.96 36.53
CA ASP A 136 29.44 -21.72 37.24
C ASP A 136 30.89 -21.28 36.99
N HIS A 137 31.10 -20.10 36.39
CA HIS A 137 32.38 -19.40 36.43
C HIS A 137 32.14 -17.91 36.64
N ASN A 138 32.16 -17.53 37.93
CA ASN A 138 32.57 -16.20 38.39
C ASN A 138 33.86 -15.76 37.68
N GLY A 139 33.82 -14.56 37.12
CA GLY A 139 34.99 -13.88 36.61
C GLY A 139 34.60 -12.48 36.16
N ASP A 140 34.67 -11.53 37.10
CA ASP A 140 34.83 -10.12 36.77
C ASP A 140 35.99 -9.98 35.79
N ASP A 141 35.81 -9.31 34.65
CA ASP A 141 36.90 -8.61 33.96
C ASP A 141 36.31 -7.54 33.02
N ASP A 142 36.28 -6.31 33.55
CA ASP A 142 36.16 -5.07 32.79
C ASP A 142 37.39 -4.92 31.89
N HIS A 143 37.24 -5.01 30.57
CA HIS A 143 38.28 -4.58 29.63
C HIS A 143 37.75 -3.60 28.59
N SER A 144 37.87 -2.32 28.95
CA SER A 144 38.02 -1.24 27.99
C SER A 144 39.48 -1.14 27.57
N HIS A 145 39.76 -1.31 26.28
CA HIS A 145 41.00 -0.85 25.67
C HIS A 145 40.69 -0.11 24.38
N ASN A 146 40.62 1.20 24.52
CA ASN A 146 40.82 2.15 23.44
C ASN A 146 42.34 2.36 23.36
N GLY A 147 42.95 1.92 22.27
CA GLY A 147 44.40 1.96 22.08
C GLY A 147 44.72 1.79 20.61
N ASP A 148 44.77 2.91 19.90
CA ASP A 148 45.56 3.06 18.69
C ASP A 148 47.02 2.85 19.06
N ASP A 149 47.68 1.84 18.48
CA ASP A 149 49.14 1.81 18.37
C ASP A 149 49.57 1.01 17.13
N ASP A 150 50.20 1.74 16.22
CA ASP A 150 50.88 1.28 15.01
C ASP A 150 51.96 0.24 15.34
N HIS A 151 51.91 -0.94 14.70
CA HIS A 151 53.10 -1.78 14.54
C HIS A 151 53.19 -2.39 13.13
N SER A 152 54.11 -1.82 12.35
CA SER A 152 54.71 -2.42 11.17
C SER A 152 55.49 -3.68 11.52
N HIS A 153 55.22 -4.79 10.83
CA HIS A 153 56.18 -5.88 10.70
C HIS A 153 56.29 -6.34 9.25
N ASP A 154 57.46 -6.04 8.69
CA ASP A 154 58.01 -6.59 7.47
C ASP A 154 58.55 -8.00 7.80
N HIS A 155 58.05 -9.03 7.14
CA HIS A 155 58.63 -10.37 7.18
C HIS A 155 58.83 -10.88 5.75
N ASN A 156 60.02 -10.60 5.23
CA ASN A 156 60.72 -11.50 4.32
C ASN A 156 61.01 -12.79 5.09
N GLY A 157 60.42 -13.90 4.65
CA GLY A 157 60.66 -15.23 5.17
C GLY A 157 60.14 -16.25 4.18
N ASP A 158 61.04 -16.77 3.36
CA ASP A 158 60.85 -17.99 2.59
C ASP A 158 60.52 -19.13 3.55
N ASP A 159 59.29 -19.65 3.51
CA ASP A 159 58.97 -20.97 4.06
C ASP A 159 58.17 -21.76 3.03
N GLU A 160 58.91 -22.63 2.35
CA GLU A 160 58.42 -23.72 1.54
C GLU A 160 57.71 -24.74 2.44
N HIS A 161 56.38 -24.65 2.53
CA HIS A 161 55.57 -25.73 3.08
C HIS A 161 54.66 -26.30 2.00
N ALA A 162 55.21 -27.29 1.30
CA ALA A 162 54.44 -28.26 0.55
C ALA A 162 53.70 -29.18 1.52
N HIS A 163 52.39 -28.95 1.67
CA HIS A 163 51.45 -29.98 2.10
C HIS A 163 50.47 -30.19 0.95
N GLY A 164 50.76 -31.22 0.16
CA GLY A 164 49.76 -31.84 -0.68
C GLY A 164 48.85 -32.66 0.22
N ASP A 165 47.63 -32.18 0.40
CA ASP A 165 46.51 -33.00 0.78
C ASP A 165 45.56 -33.03 -0.41
N ASP A 166 45.70 -34.10 -1.17
CA ASP A 166 44.75 -34.54 -2.17
C ASP A 166 43.44 -34.89 -1.43
N HIS A 167 42.44 -34.04 -1.56
CA HIS A 167 41.05 -34.41 -1.26
C HIS A 167 40.32 -34.66 -2.57
N ASP A 168 40.27 -35.95 -2.93
CA ASP A 168 39.43 -36.50 -3.97
C ASP A 168 37.95 -36.14 -3.72
N HIS A 169 37.38 -35.34 -4.62
CA HIS A 169 35.94 -35.17 -4.75
C HIS A 169 35.37 -36.36 -5.53
N ASN A 170 34.90 -37.38 -4.82
CA ASN A 170 34.10 -38.44 -5.43
C ASN A 170 32.93 -38.80 -4.49
N GLY A 171 31.98 -37.87 -4.41
CA GLY A 171 30.65 -38.10 -3.88
C GLY A 171 29.66 -37.78 -4.99
N ASP A 172 29.25 -38.84 -5.71
CA ASP A 172 28.07 -38.84 -6.56
C ASP A 172 26.84 -38.66 -5.66
N ASP A 173 26.50 -37.41 -5.32
CA ASP A 173 25.20 -37.09 -4.75
C ASP A 173 24.25 -36.72 -5.90
N ASP A 174 23.70 -37.77 -6.51
CA ASP A 174 22.49 -37.74 -7.32
C ASP A 174 21.32 -37.24 -6.44
N HIS A 175 21.23 -35.93 -6.24
CA HIS A 175 20.02 -35.30 -5.74
C HIS A 175 18.98 -35.34 -6.86
N ALA A 176 18.21 -36.42 -6.86
CA ALA A 176 16.92 -36.48 -7.53
C ALA A 176 16.12 -35.24 -7.13
N HIS A 177 15.97 -34.31 -8.06
CA HIS A 177 14.94 -33.27 -7.98
C HIS A 177 13.60 -34.00 -7.97
N GLY A 178 13.06 -34.19 -6.77
CA GLY A 178 11.64 -34.48 -6.61
C GLY A 178 10.91 -33.31 -7.24
N ASP A 179 10.11 -33.63 -8.25
CA ASP A 179 9.11 -32.74 -8.82
C ASP A 179 8.11 -32.38 -7.71
N ASP A 180 8.47 -31.44 -6.84
CA ASP A 180 7.50 -30.65 -6.10
C ASP A 180 6.90 -29.68 -7.10
N ASP A 181 5.96 -30.25 -7.85
CA ASP A 181 4.95 -29.60 -8.67
C ASP A 181 4.07 -28.77 -7.71
N HIS A 182 4.65 -27.71 -7.16
CA HIS A 182 3.92 -26.62 -6.55
C HIS A 182 3.30 -25.82 -7.69
N SER A 183 2.29 -26.43 -8.33
CA SER A 183 1.27 -25.73 -9.08
C SER A 183 0.51 -24.84 -8.09
N HIS A 184 1.10 -23.70 -7.78
CA HIS A 184 0.34 -22.57 -7.29
C HIS A 184 -0.49 -22.08 -8.47
N ASP A 185 -1.65 -22.71 -8.67
CA ASP A 185 -2.80 -22.09 -9.32
C ASP A 185 -3.16 -20.86 -8.48
N HIS A 186 -2.42 -19.79 -8.69
CA HIS A 186 -2.90 -18.46 -8.43
C HIS A 186 -3.78 -18.10 -9.62
N ASP A 187 -5.00 -18.64 -9.60
CA ASP A 187 -6.11 -18.14 -10.39
C ASP A 187 -6.39 -16.69 -9.96
N HIS A 188 -5.52 -15.76 -10.36
CA HIS A 188 -5.80 -14.33 -10.42
C HIS A 188 -6.60 -14.01 -11.69
N ASP A 189 -7.49 -14.91 -12.09
CA ASP A 189 -8.45 -14.69 -13.18
C ASP A 189 -9.72 -13.97 -12.67
N GLY A 190 -9.67 -13.45 -11.44
CA GLY A 190 -10.65 -12.53 -10.91
C GLY A 190 -10.52 -11.18 -11.57
N GLY A 191 -11.28 -10.95 -12.65
CA GLY A 191 -11.26 -9.70 -13.38
C GLY A 191 -11.46 -8.48 -12.47
N VAL A 192 -11.07 -7.29 -12.94
CA VAL A 192 -11.06 -5.96 -12.27
C VAL A 192 -12.11 -5.74 -11.16
N ILE A 193 -13.34 -6.22 -11.40
CA ILE A 193 -14.46 -6.11 -10.47
C ILE A 193 -14.26 -6.93 -9.19
N GLU A 194 -13.68 -8.13 -9.28
CA GLU A 194 -13.48 -9.06 -8.15
C GLU A 194 -12.43 -8.52 -7.17
N VAL A 195 -11.27 -8.08 -7.67
CA VAL A 195 -10.22 -7.43 -6.87
C VAL A 195 -10.75 -6.19 -6.15
N THR A 196 -11.52 -5.35 -6.85
CA THR A 196 -12.13 -4.15 -6.25
C THR A 196 -13.13 -4.51 -5.16
N VAL A 197 -13.91 -5.60 -5.33
CA VAL A 197 -14.92 -6.04 -4.36
C VAL A 197 -14.28 -6.63 -3.11
N ASP A 198 -13.17 -7.36 -3.25
CA ASP A 198 -12.47 -7.94 -2.10
C ASP A 198 -11.83 -6.85 -1.22
N HIS A 199 -11.17 -5.84 -1.82
CA HIS A 199 -10.67 -4.68 -1.06
C HIS A 199 -11.79 -3.91 -0.35
N LEU A 200 -12.96 -3.77 -0.97
CA LEU A 200 -14.11 -3.13 -0.31
C LEU A 200 -14.67 -3.97 0.83
N ARG A 201 -14.59 -5.30 0.76
CA ARG A 201 -15.09 -6.16 1.85
C ARG A 201 -14.21 -6.08 3.08
N ASP A 202 -12.91 -5.93 2.88
CA ASP A 202 -11.94 -5.91 3.97
C ASP A 202 -11.86 -4.53 4.65
N ASP A 203 -12.22 -3.45 3.94
CA ASP A 203 -12.31 -2.10 4.50
C ASP A 203 -13.77 -1.61 4.63
N VAL A 204 -14.31 -1.73 5.85
CA VAL A 204 -15.66 -1.24 6.22
C VAL A 204 -15.82 0.26 5.96
N ILE A 205 -14.78 1.07 6.14
CA ILE A 205 -14.84 2.52 5.91
C ILE A 205 -14.90 2.79 4.41
N ALA A 206 -14.08 2.12 3.60
CA ALA A 206 -14.18 2.20 2.15
C ALA A 206 -15.57 1.78 1.66
N LEU A 207 -16.08 0.63 2.12
CA LEU A 207 -17.41 0.13 1.75
C LEU A 207 -18.52 1.12 2.06
N THR A 208 -18.57 1.60 3.30
CA THR A 208 -19.61 2.54 3.74
C THR A 208 -19.53 3.85 2.97
N THR A 209 -18.33 4.32 2.65
CA THR A 209 -18.11 5.52 1.84
C THR A 209 -18.58 5.31 0.40
N LYS A 210 -18.26 4.17 -0.24
CA LYS A 210 -18.73 3.86 -1.61
C LYS A 210 -20.24 3.67 -1.70
N LEU A 211 -20.86 3.06 -0.69
CA LEU A 211 -22.33 2.99 -0.62
C LEU A 211 -22.96 4.38 -0.49
N ALA A 212 -22.34 5.28 0.29
CA ALA A 212 -22.82 6.64 0.44
C ALA A 212 -22.63 7.46 -0.87
N GLU A 213 -21.50 7.33 -1.55
CA GLU A 213 -21.24 7.94 -2.86
C GLU A 213 -22.26 7.47 -3.90
N LEU A 214 -22.47 6.14 -4.02
CA LEU A 214 -23.43 5.56 -4.95
C LEU A 214 -24.85 6.01 -4.64
N GLY A 215 -25.24 5.97 -3.35
CA GLY A 215 -26.54 6.43 -2.90
C GLY A 215 -26.78 7.91 -3.22
N ALA A 216 -25.80 8.77 -2.94
CA ALA A 216 -25.86 10.19 -3.28
C ALA A 216 -25.95 10.41 -4.79
N GLY A 217 -25.11 9.73 -5.57
CA GLY A 217 -25.07 9.83 -7.03
C GLY A 217 -26.39 9.44 -7.69
N LEU A 218 -27.00 8.34 -7.24
CA LEU A 218 -28.32 7.90 -7.73
C LEU A 218 -29.43 8.88 -7.36
N LEU A 219 -29.43 9.42 -6.13
CA LEU A 219 -30.42 10.41 -5.71
C LEU A 219 -30.29 11.72 -6.49
N PHE A 220 -29.07 12.23 -6.67
CA PHE A 220 -28.81 13.41 -7.49
C PHE A 220 -29.21 13.20 -8.95
N THR A 221 -28.92 12.02 -9.50
CA THR A 221 -29.34 11.66 -10.87
C THR A 221 -30.87 11.67 -10.99
N GLY A 222 -31.57 11.02 -10.04
CA GLY A 222 -33.03 11.02 -10.00
C GLY A 222 -33.61 12.43 -9.92
N LEU A 223 -33.06 13.27 -9.04
CA LEU A 223 -33.46 14.67 -8.89
C LEU A 223 -33.23 15.46 -10.18
N ALA A 224 -32.07 15.31 -10.82
CA ALA A 224 -31.74 15.99 -12.08
C ALA A 224 -32.68 15.61 -13.23
N LEU A 225 -33.10 14.33 -13.29
CA LEU A 225 -34.05 13.86 -14.30
C LEU A 225 -35.46 14.38 -14.07
N THR A 226 -35.87 14.57 -12.81
CA THR A 226 -37.20 15.10 -12.46
C THR A 226 -37.31 16.62 -12.54
N GLU A 227 -36.18 17.34 -12.61
CA GLU A 227 -36.13 18.81 -12.72
C GLU A 227 -36.23 19.32 -14.16
N ARG A 228 -36.51 18.44 -15.13
CA ARG A 228 -36.72 18.77 -16.55
C ARG A 228 -38.15 19.21 -16.82
#